data_AF-A0A170QB72-F1
#
_entry.id   AF-A0A170QB72-F1
#
_cell.length_a   1.000
_cell.length_b   1.000
_cell.length_c   1.000
_cell.angle_alpha   90.00
_cell.angle_beta   90.00
_cell.angle_gamma   90.00
#
_symmetry.space_group_name_H-M   'P 1'
#
loop_
_entity.id
_entity.type
_entity.pdbx_description
1 polymer ?
#
loop_
_entity_poly.entity_id
_entity_poly.type
_entity_poly.pdbx_seq_one_letter_code
_entity_poly.pdbx_strand_id
1 'polypeptide(L)'
;MADRKVTMDRYSLMLKEGFDAMYEDGATNGRVMVLHLHPWLIGQPFRIGCLDEALAHMVRRQGVWAATGGEITNWYRQKPPVG
;
A
#
# COMPACT_ATOMS: atom_id res chain seq x y z
N MET A 1 -9.79 14.68 -22.46
CA MET A 1 -9.90 14.27 -21.04
C MET A 1 -10.20 12.78 -21.00
N ALA A 2 -9.20 11.94 -20.72
CA ALA A 2 -9.43 10.50 -20.67
C ALA A 2 -10.35 10.18 -19.50
N ASP A 3 -11.53 9.64 -19.80
CA ASP A 3 -12.48 9.08 -18.84
C ASP A 3 -11.80 7.88 -18.15
N ARG A 4 -11.12 8.14 -17.02
CA ARG A 4 -10.39 7.11 -16.26
C ARG A 4 -11.38 6.30 -15.42
N LYS A 5 -12.31 5.61 -16.08
CA LYS A 5 -13.11 4.55 -15.45
C LYS A 5 -12.20 3.34 -15.23
N VAL A 6 -11.58 3.29 -14.06
CA VAL A 6 -10.89 2.08 -13.60
C VAL A 6 -11.96 1.06 -13.26
N THR A 7 -11.97 -0.08 -13.97
CA THR A 7 -12.82 -1.22 -13.61
C THR A 7 -12.40 -1.76 -12.25
N MET A 8 -13.33 -2.30 -11.45
CA MET A 8 -13.04 -2.70 -10.07
C MET A 8 -11.89 -3.72 -9.96
N ASP A 9 -11.84 -4.71 -10.85
CA ASP A 9 -10.76 -5.71 -10.88
C ASP A 9 -9.39 -5.07 -11.13
N ARG A 10 -9.37 -3.97 -11.88
CA ARG A 10 -8.15 -3.23 -12.18
C ARG A 10 -7.61 -2.48 -10.96
N TYR A 11 -8.45 -2.19 -9.96
CA TYR A 11 -7.98 -1.57 -8.72
C TYR A 11 -7.04 -2.49 -7.94
N SER A 12 -7.41 -3.75 -7.72
CA SER A 12 -6.57 -4.76 -7.04
C SER A 12 -5.25 -4.94 -7.80
N LEU A 13 -5.31 -5.08 -9.13
CA LEU A 13 -4.13 -5.21 -9.97
C LEU A 13 -3.19 -4.00 -9.85
N MET A 14 -3.72 -2.78 -9.96
CA MET A 14 -2.91 -1.56 -9.85
C MET A 14 -2.22 -1.42 -8.49
N LEU A 15 -2.90 -1.82 -7.40
CA LEU A 15 -2.31 -1.80 -6.08
C LEU A 15 -1.13 -2.79 -5.97
N LYS A 16 -1.31 -4.01 -6.49
CA LYS A 16 -0.28 -5.05 -6.48
C LYS A 16 0.93 -4.66 -7.34
N GLU A 17 0.70 -4.20 -8.57
CA GLU A 17 1.78 -3.74 -9.46
C GLU A 17 2.57 -2.58 -8.85
N GLY A 18 1.88 -1.60 -8.27
CA GLY A 18 2.53 -0.48 -7.59
C GLY A 18 3.36 -0.93 -6.39
N PHE A 19 2.82 -1.86 -5.58
CA PHE A 19 3.56 -2.45 -4.48
C PHE A 19 4.78 -3.24 -4.95
N ASP A 20 4.65 -4.10 -5.97
CA ASP A 20 5.73 -4.96 -6.45
C ASP A 20 6.93 -4.11 -6.92
N ALA A 21 6.67 -3.03 -7.67
CA ALA A 21 7.70 -2.07 -8.07
C ALA A 21 8.39 -1.41 -6.86
N MET A 22 7.63 -0.94 -5.87
CA MET A 22 8.20 -0.35 -4.65
C MET A 22 8.95 -1.37 -3.79
N TYR A 23 8.54 -2.63 -3.82
CA TYR A 23 9.17 -3.72 -3.08
C TYR A 23 10.55 -4.05 -3.67
N GLU A 24 10.66 -4.10 -5.00
CA GLU A 24 11.93 -4.29 -5.70
C GLU A 24 12.89 -3.13 -5.42
N ASP A 25 12.41 -1.89 -5.54
CA ASP A 25 13.14 -0.68 -5.16
C ASP A 25 13.58 -0.68 -3.68
N GLY A 26 12.73 -1.25 -2.82
CA GLY A 26 12.89 -1.35 -1.38
C GLY A 26 14.11 -2.14 -0.93
N ALA A 27 14.69 -2.98 -1.81
CA ALA A 27 15.87 -3.79 -1.50
C ALA A 27 17.11 -2.94 -1.17
N THR A 28 17.20 -1.73 -1.72
CA THR A 28 18.36 -0.84 -1.55
C THR A 28 18.09 0.35 -0.64
N ASN A 29 16.86 0.86 -0.64
CA ASN A 29 16.43 1.98 0.19
C ASN A 29 14.95 1.80 0.54
N GLY A 30 14.61 1.96 1.82
CA GLY A 30 13.24 1.79 2.30
C GLY A 30 12.23 2.62 1.51
N ARG A 31 11.06 2.03 1.24
CA ARG A 31 9.93 2.70 0.60
C ARG A 31 8.72 2.69 1.52
N VAL A 32 7.87 3.70 1.37
CA VAL A 32 6.60 3.79 2.11
C VAL A 32 5.47 3.88 1.10
N MET A 33 4.57 2.91 1.13
CA MET A 33 3.33 2.93 0.36
C MET A 33 2.20 3.45 1.25
N VAL A 34 1.47 4.46 0.76
CA VAL A 34 0.27 4.98 1.44
C VAL A 34 -0.96 4.62 0.62
N LEU A 35 -1.93 3.98 1.27
CA LEU A 35 -3.23 3.67 0.68
C LEU A 35 -4.28 4.68 1.15
N HIS A 36 -4.82 5.46 0.23
CA HIS A 36 -5.95 6.35 0.51
C HIS A 36 -7.26 5.58 0.35
N LEU A 37 -7.93 5.31 1.46
CA LEU A 37 -9.17 4.55 1.51
C LEU A 37 -10.33 5.43 1.97
N HIS A 38 -11.44 5.38 1.23
CA HIS A 38 -12.72 6.00 1.62
C HIS A 38 -13.69 4.90 2.07
N PRO A 39 -14.02 4.80 3.37
CA PRO A 39 -14.80 3.68 3.91
C PRO A 39 -16.14 3.46 3.21
N TRP A 40 -16.87 4.53 2.87
CA TRP A 40 -18.16 4.42 2.18
C TRP A 40 -18.03 3.81 0.77
N LEU A 41 -16.86 3.97 0.14
CA LEU A 41 -16.61 3.55 -1.23
C LEU A 41 -16.05 2.13 -1.26
N ILE A 42 -14.98 1.88 -0.51
CA ILE A 42 -14.27 0.58 -0.53
C ILE A 42 -14.97 -0.46 0.34
N GLY A 43 -15.73 -0.04 1.35
CA GLY A 43 -16.47 -0.93 2.26
C GLY A 43 -17.73 -1.54 1.65
N GLN A 44 -18.09 -1.21 0.41
CA GLN A 44 -19.23 -1.83 -0.27
C GLN A 44 -18.97 -3.33 -0.46
N PRO A 45 -19.97 -4.23 -0.30
CA PRO A 45 -19.77 -5.68 -0.35
C PRO A 45 -19.09 -6.19 -1.63
N PHE A 46 -19.38 -5.55 -2.78
CA PHE A 46 -18.80 -5.90 -4.07
C PHE A 46 -17.43 -5.25 -4.34
N ARG A 47 -16.86 -4.52 -3.38
CA ARG A 47 -15.58 -3.80 -3.51
C ARG A 47 -14.55 -4.18 -2.47
N ILE A 48 -14.99 -4.51 -1.26
CA ILE A 48 -14.09 -4.79 -0.14
C ILE A 48 -13.14 -5.96 -0.42
N GLY A 49 -13.59 -6.95 -1.21
CA GLY A 49 -12.76 -8.08 -1.63
C GLY A 49 -11.53 -7.68 -2.44
N CYS A 50 -11.59 -6.63 -3.26
CA CYS A 50 -10.43 -6.15 -4.01
C CYS A 50 -9.34 -5.58 -3.07
N LEU A 51 -9.75 -4.93 -1.97
CA LEU A 51 -8.82 -4.42 -0.98
C LEU A 51 -8.19 -5.57 -0.18
N ASP A 52 -9.00 -6.53 0.25
CA ASP A 52 -8.52 -7.73 0.97
C ASP A 52 -7.49 -8.51 0.16
N GLU A 53 -7.78 -8.75 -1.12
CA GLU A 53 -6.87 -9.44 -2.04
C GLU A 53 -5.53 -8.70 -2.23
N ALA A 54 -5.59 -7.37 -2.37
CA ALA A 54 -4.40 -6.53 -2.51
C ALA A 54 -3.56 -6.53 -1.22
N LEU A 55 -4.19 -6.35 -0.06
CA LEU A 55 -3.51 -6.37 1.23
C LEU A 55 -2.87 -7.74 1.50
N ALA A 56 -3.59 -8.83 1.24
CA ALA A 56 -3.07 -10.19 1.39
C ALA A 56 -1.83 -10.45 0.50
N HIS A 57 -1.80 -9.91 -0.72
CA HIS A 57 -0.62 -9.97 -1.60
C HIS A 57 0.58 -9.21 -1.03
N MET A 58 0.36 -8.04 -0.44
CA MET A 58 1.43 -7.19 0.10
C MET A 58 2.00 -7.78 1.39
N VAL A 59 1.15 -8.07 2.38
CA VAL A 59 1.59 -8.40 3.75
C VAL A 59 2.19 -9.80 3.88
N ARG A 60 1.98 -10.69 2.90
CA ARG A 60 2.63 -12.02 2.87
C ARG A 60 4.12 -11.96 2.49
N ARG A 61 4.60 -10.84 1.96
CA ARG A 61 6.00 -10.69 1.53
C ARG A 61 6.87 -10.39 2.75
N GLN A 62 8.04 -11.02 2.81
CA GLN A 62 9.00 -10.75 3.89
C GLN A 62 9.52 -9.31 3.81
N GLY A 63 9.87 -8.72 4.95
CA GLY A 63 10.38 -7.34 4.99
C GLY A 63 9.31 -6.25 4.82
N VAL A 64 8.04 -6.61 4.65
CA VAL A 64 6.93 -5.65 4.70
C VAL A 64 6.56 -5.35 6.15
N TRP A 65 6.55 -4.08 6.51
CA TRP A 65 6.12 -3.60 7.81
C TRP A 65 4.73 -2.95 7.69
N ALA A 66 3.70 -3.65 8.17
CA ALA A 66 2.36 -3.09 8.30
C ALA A 66 2.32 -2.14 9.51
N ALA A 67 2.53 -0.85 9.25
CA ALA A 67 2.71 0.17 10.27
C ALA A 67 1.67 1.28 10.17
N THR A 68 1.26 1.79 11.33
CA THR A 68 0.56 3.06 11.46
C THR A 68 1.53 4.23 11.28
N GLY A 69 1.01 5.41 10.92
CA GLY A 69 1.82 6.62 10.83
C GLY A 69 2.52 7.00 12.14
N GLY A 70 1.91 6.67 13.29
CA GLY A 70 2.51 6.87 14.61
C GLY A 70 3.74 5.98 14.82
N GLU A 71 3.66 4.71 14.44
CA GLU A 71 4.79 3.78 14.54
C GLU A 71 5.95 4.20 13.64
N ILE A 72 5.67 4.62 12.40
CA ILE A 72 6.70 5.14 11.47
C ILE A 72 7.38 6.37 12.08
N THR A 73 6.59 7.30 12.62
CA THR A 73 7.11 8.52 13.25
C THR A 73 7.98 8.19 14.46
N ASN A 74 7.54 7.26 15.31
CA ASN A 74 8.29 6.82 16.48
C ASN A 74 9.60 6.14 16.09
N TRP A 75 9.59 5.28 15.08
CA TRP A 75 10.80 4.65 14.56
C TRP A 75 11.80 5.66 14.03
N TYR A 76 11.33 6.67 13.28
CA TYR A 76 12.18 7.73 12.73
C TYR A 76 12.81 8.59 13.83
N ARG A 77 12.04 8.96 14.86
CA ARG A 77 12.57 9.74 16.01
C ARG A 77 13.67 9.02 16.76
N GLN A 78 13.65 7.69 16.80
CA GLN A 78 14.68 6.87 17.44
C GLN A 78 15.92 6.67 16.56
N LYS A 79 15.81 6.92 15.25
CA LYS A 79 16.89 6.77 14.27
C LYS A 79 16.98 8.04 13.41
N PRO A 80 17.26 9.20 14.02
CA PRO A 80 17.42 10.42 13.25
C PRO A 80 18.55 10.23 12.23
N PRO A 81 18.44 10.81 11.03
CA PRO A 81 19.49 10.74 10.03
C PRO A 81 20.80 11.27 10.64
N VAL A 82 21.88 10.55 10.41
CA VAL A 82 23.22 11.04 10.74
C VAL A 82 23.50 12.17 9.76
N GLY A 83 23.64 13.39 10.30
CA GLY A 83 24.10 14.54 9.51
C GLY A 83 25.53 14.36 9.03
#